data_AF-A0A7X0IEG8-F1
#
_entry.id   AF-A0A7X0IEG8-F1
#
_cell.length_a   1.000
_cell.length_b   1.000
_cell.length_c   1.000
_cell.angle_alpha   90.00
_cell.angle_beta   90.00
_cell.angle_gamma   90.00
#
_symmetry.space_group_name_H-M   'P 1'
#
loop_
_entity.id
_entity.type
_entity.pdbx_description
1 polymer ?
#
loop_
_entity_poly.entity_id
_entity_poly.type
_entity_poly.pdbx_seq_one_letter_code
_entity_poly.pdbx_strand_id
1 'polypeptide(L)' 'MLGQGTPAAGATADDGEARVTATLARLAVLGDTPVHEHVAVFEEVLGGLEATLASVEDVPAATGQDRR' A
#
# COMPACT_ATOMS: atom_id res chain seq x y z
N MET A 1 -28.91 22.82 -15.51
CA MET A 1 -27.72 23.04 -14.66
C MET A 1 -27.31 21.67 -14.15
N LEU A 2 -26.20 21.12 -14.64
CA LEU A 2 -25.74 19.77 -14.29
C LEU A 2 -25.14 19.81 -12.88
N GLY A 3 -25.86 19.22 -11.92
CA GLY A 3 -25.35 18.97 -10.58
C GLY A 3 -24.34 17.83 -10.65
N GLN A 4 -23.08 18.17 -10.44
CA GLN A 4 -21.93 17.26 -10.43
C GLN A 4 -22.20 16.08 -9.49
N GLY A 5 -22.09 14.87 -10.03
CA GLY A 5 -22.12 13.64 -9.24
C GLY A 5 -21.01 13.66 -8.21
N THR A 6 -21.34 13.30 -6.98
CA THR A 6 -20.39 13.04 -5.90
C THR A 6 -19.26 12.14 -6.42
N PRO A 7 -17.97 12.53 -6.28
CA PRO A 7 -16.89 11.63 -6.66
C PRO A 7 -16.95 10.41 -5.74
N ALA A 8 -16.94 9.25 -6.37
CA ALA A 8 -17.10 7.95 -5.73
C ALA A 8 -16.04 7.73 -4.65
N ALA A 9 -16.49 7.31 -3.47
CA ALA A 9 -15.67 6.76 -2.39
C ALA A 9 -14.99 5.41 -2.75
N GLY A 10 -14.83 5.11 -4.05
CA GLY A 10 -14.26 3.87 -4.57
C GLY A 10 -12.90 4.02 -5.26
N ALA A 11 -12.37 5.24 -5.41
CA ALA A 11 -11.12 5.48 -6.14
C ALA A 11 -9.84 5.30 -5.30
N THR A 12 -9.93 5.18 -3.97
CA THR A 12 -8.74 5.14 -3.09
C THR A 12 -8.33 3.74 -2.64
N ALA A 13 -9.26 2.78 -2.59
CA ALA A 13 -8.95 1.40 -2.23
C ALA A 13 -8.20 0.65 -3.35
N ASP A 14 -8.54 0.95 -4.61
CA ASP A 14 -7.97 0.32 -5.81
C ASP A 14 -6.47 0.67 -5.98
N ASP A 15 -6.06 1.87 -5.57
CA ASP A 15 -4.68 2.35 -5.71
C ASP A 15 -3.70 1.70 -4.72
N GLY A 16 -4.15 1.44 -3.48
CA GLY A 16 -3.30 0.87 -2.42
C GLY A 16 -2.95 -0.60 -2.68
N GLU A 17 -3.96 -1.40 -3.02
CA GLU A 17 -3.79 -2.81 -3.36
C GLU A 17 -2.92 -2.99 -4.62
N ALA A 18 -3.13 -2.16 -5.65
CA ALA A 18 -2.31 -2.16 -6.85
C ALA A 18 -0.83 -1.83 -6.54
N ARG A 19 -0.57 -0.85 -5.67
CA ARG A 19 0.80 -0.52 -5.21
C ARG A 19 1.45 -1.68 -4.46
N VAL A 20 0.75 -2.29 -3.51
CA VAL A 20 1.25 -3.47 -2.78
C VAL A 20 1.55 -4.63 -3.74
N THR A 21 0.63 -4.91 -4.67
CA THR A 21 0.81 -5.98 -5.67
C THR A 21 2.01 -5.73 -6.55
N ALA A 22 2.21 -4.49 -7.02
CA ALA A 22 3.36 -4.11 -7.82
C ALA A 22 4.68 -4.26 -7.05
N THR A 23 4.72 -3.86 -5.76
CA THR A 23 5.90 -4.04 -4.91
C THR A 23 6.22 -5.52 -4.68
N LEU A 24 5.21 -6.35 -4.40
CA LEU A 24 5.40 -7.78 -4.19
C LEU A 24 5.82 -8.54 -5.44
N ALA A 25 5.45 -8.07 -6.65
CA ALA A 25 5.86 -8.69 -7.91
C ALA A 25 7.39 -8.79 -8.06
N ARG A 26 8.15 -7.93 -7.37
CA ARG A 26 9.62 -7.96 -7.34
C ARG A 26 10.18 -9.27 -6.79
N LEU A 27 9.47 -9.93 -5.88
CA LEU A 27 9.88 -11.20 -5.27
C LEU A 27 10.02 -12.34 -6.29
N ALA A 28 9.42 -12.22 -7.48
CA ALA A 28 9.56 -13.22 -8.54
C ALA A 28 11.02 -13.43 -8.97
N VAL A 29 11.90 -12.44 -8.77
CA VAL A 29 13.34 -12.56 -9.13
C VAL A 29 14.10 -13.56 -8.26
N LEU A 30 13.58 -13.90 -7.07
CA LEU A 30 14.32 -14.67 -6.07
C LEU A 30 14.69 -16.07 -6.57
N GLY A 31 13.89 -16.64 -7.49
CA GLY A 31 14.17 -17.94 -8.11
C GLY A 31 15.47 -17.96 -8.94
N ASP A 32 15.86 -16.81 -9.48
CA ASP A 32 17.05 -16.65 -10.33
C ASP A 32 18.20 -15.92 -9.61
N THR A 33 17.99 -15.50 -8.36
CA THR A 33 18.94 -14.71 -7.57
C THR A 33 19.67 -15.59 -6.57
N PRO A 34 21.00 -15.46 -6.39
CA PRO A 34 21.72 -16.15 -5.33
C PRO A 34 21.16 -15.82 -3.95
N VAL A 35 21.07 -16.81 -3.06
CA VAL A 35 20.47 -16.65 -1.71
C VAL A 35 21.10 -15.51 -0.90
N HIS A 36 22.41 -15.30 -1.02
CA HIS A 36 23.10 -14.21 -0.32
C HIS A 36 22.67 -12.80 -0.76
N GLU A 37 22.07 -12.68 -1.95
CA GLU A 37 21.53 -11.44 -2.50
C GLU A 37 20.04 -11.26 -2.17
N HIS A 38 19.34 -12.29 -1.66
CA HIS A 38 17.91 -12.22 -1.34
C HIS A 38 17.59 -11.13 -0.31
N VAL A 39 18.50 -10.87 0.64
CA VAL A 39 18.33 -9.82 1.65
C VAL A 39 18.12 -8.46 0.99
N ALA A 40 18.91 -8.12 -0.03
CA ALA A 40 18.77 -6.84 -0.72
C ALA A 40 17.41 -6.71 -1.43
N VAL A 41 16.90 -7.81 -2.00
CA VAL A 41 15.57 -7.85 -2.63
C VAL A 41 14.47 -7.68 -1.59
N PHE A 42 14.59 -8.30 -0.41
CA PHE A 42 13.63 -8.13 0.67
C PHE A 42 13.62 -6.70 1.22
N GLU A 43 14.79 -6.09 1.39
CA GLU A 43 14.90 -4.69 1.83
C GLU A 43 14.26 -3.72 0.81
N GLU A 44 14.47 -3.95 -0.48
CA GLU A 44 13.83 -3.18 -1.56
C GLU A 44 12.29 -3.27 -1.48
N VAL A 45 11.77 -4.50 -1.34
CA VAL A 45 10.33 -4.76 -1.22
C VAL A 45 9.76 -4.12 0.04
N LEU A 46 10.45 -4.27 1.19
CA LEU A 46 10.03 -3.69 2.46
C LEU A 46 9.91 -2.16 2.35
N GLY A 47 10.93 -1.50 1.81
CA GLY A 47 10.92 -0.04 1.63
C GLY A 47 9.77 0.44 0.73
N GLY A 48 9.43 -0.32 -0.31
CA GLY A 48 8.26 -0.02 -1.16
C GLY A 48 6.92 -0.13 -0.43
N LEU A 49 6.79 -1.12 0.47
CA LEU A 49 5.58 -1.28 1.30
C LEU A 49 5.48 -0.18 2.34
N GLU A 50 6.58 0.18 3.00
CA GLU A 50 6.64 1.30 3.94
C GLU A 50 6.25 2.62 3.26
N ALA A 51 6.76 2.88 2.04
CA ALA A 51 6.36 4.05 1.27
C ALA A 51 4.87 4.04 0.90
N THR A 52 4.33 2.87 0.57
CA THR A 52 2.89 2.71 0.30
C THR A 52 2.06 3.01 1.54
N LEU A 53 2.47 2.51 2.71
CA LEU A 53 1.80 2.79 3.98
C LEU A 53 1.90 4.27 4.37
N ALA A 54 3.07 4.87 4.22
CA ALA A 54 3.29 6.30 4.49
C ALA A 54 2.49 7.22 3.54
N SER A 55 2.07 6.72 2.37
CA SER A 55 1.21 7.47 1.44
C SER A 55 -0.24 7.56 1.89
N VAL A 56 -0.66 6.70 2.82
CA VAL A 56 -1.98 6.76 3.43
C VAL A 56 -1.91 7.77 4.56
N GLU A 57 -2.70 8.83 4.48
CA GLU A 57 -2.84 9.79 5.58
C GLU A 57 -3.34 9.03 6.81
N ASP A 58 -2.73 9.28 7.98
CA ASP A 58 -3.12 8.66 9.24
C ASP A 58 -4.60 8.96 9.48
N VAL A 59 -5.47 8.00 9.19
CA VAL A 59 -6.86 8.09 9.58
C VAL A 59 -6.85 8.01 11.11
N PRO A 60 -7.20 9.07 11.84
CA PRO A 60 -7.21 9.01 13.29
C PRO A 60 -8.11 7.84 13.67
N ALA A 61 -7.53 6.84 14.34
CA ALA A 61 -8.25 5.68 14.81
C ALA A 61 -9.50 6.19 15.49
N ALA A 62 -10.68 5.89 14.92
CA ALA A 62 -11.95 6.42 15.36
C ALA A 62 -12.00 6.29 16.88
N THR A 63 -11.86 7.44 17.56
CA THR A 63 -11.72 7.50 19.00
C THR A 63 -12.91 6.76 19.57
N GLY A 64 -12.64 5.67 20.30
CA GLY A 64 -13.62 4.97 21.12
C GLY A 64 -14.03 5.85 22.29
N GLN A 65 -14.58 7.02 21.98
CA GLN A 65 -14.98 8.06 22.91
C GLN A 65 -16.48 8.26 22.78
N ASP A 66 -17.26 7.23 23.10
CA ASP A 66 -18.64 7.41 23.54
C ASP A 66 -19.20 6.18 24.29
N ARG A 67 -18.62 5.85 25.44
CA ARG A 67 -19.30 5.07 26.50
C ARG A 67 -18.43 5.06 27.76
N ARG A 68 -18.59 6.04 28.64
CA ARG A 68 -18.81 5.87 30.09
C ARG A 68 -19.16 7.21 30.72
#